data_AF-A0AAV2R0I6-F1
#
_entry.id   AF-A0AAV2R0I6-F1
#
_cell.length_a   1.000
_cell.length_b   1.000
_cell.length_c   1.000
_cell.angle_alpha   90.00
_cell.angle_beta   90.00
_cell.angle_gamma   90.00
#
_symmetry.space_group_name_H-M   'P 1'
#
loop_
_entity.id
_entity.type
_entity.pdbx_description
1 polymer ?
#
loop_
_entity_poly.entity_id
_entity_poly.type
_entity_poly.pdbx_seq_one_letter_code
_entity_poly.pdbx_strand_id
1 'polypeptide(L)'
;MKGFSLNWTQVNNKCSSLLNASTGFFKYPNGTTNYPSNANCSWIITTAPKTSINFFISMLDTEKDFDFLYIRDGNNSQSPLLLSLSGNQALPPMFSSSNKLFLQFSSDQSTSLTGFTFHWQQVERNKTVQITRLYTAPFGMGQFWDFNSSIPDLGVYGFENTIRSICLTGIWIYYENIDFNKIPGQVFWMPGFKSCTNLPRNFQNSKFSSVRFAGSPTNINSDSWTLYDGASFTRNSLYGTQDSGDLGELDLKVSSVILTGTSPWSFYSGKGWNGRGACVFPTQYYTLENGERFNFRLIPRITAMNIPDNAVRSIKKGCPSLLPSAHSHPFLVIHPPSILPSLLQPPLAPSQPYPASLLHPHYRTHHFNHPLSHHHLGDHFHH
;
A
#
# COMPACT_ATOMS: atom_id res chain seq x y z
N MET A 1 67.41 21.52 3.43
CA MET A 1 66.27 20.67 3.01
C MET A 1 65.71 21.26 1.73
N LYS A 2 65.61 20.50 0.64
CA LYS A 2 64.94 20.97 -0.58
C LYS A 2 63.43 20.90 -0.33
N GLY A 3 62.75 22.05 -0.40
CA GLY A 3 61.30 22.15 -0.26
C GLY A 3 60.59 21.51 -1.45
N PHE A 4 59.41 20.95 -1.21
CA PHE A 4 58.53 20.43 -2.25
C PHE A 4 57.53 21.51 -2.67
N SER A 5 57.19 21.52 -3.95
CA SER A 5 56.11 22.34 -4.51
C SER A 5 54.99 21.41 -4.94
N LEU A 6 53.77 21.68 -4.48
CA LEU A 6 52.57 20.98 -4.93
C LEU A 6 51.79 21.89 -5.89
N ASN A 7 51.56 21.41 -7.10
CA ASN A 7 50.58 21.97 -8.01
C ASN A 7 49.36 21.06 -8.02
N TRP A 8 48.19 21.64 -7.76
CA TRP A 8 46.91 20.96 -7.91
C TRP A 8 46.08 21.74 -8.92
N THR A 9 45.56 21.05 -9.93
CA THR A 9 44.53 21.57 -10.82
C THR A 9 43.22 20.89 -10.48
N GLN A 10 42.17 21.67 -10.26
CA GLN A 10 40.83 21.14 -10.10
C GLN A 10 40.35 20.61 -11.45
N VAL A 11 40.41 19.29 -11.64
CA VAL A 11 39.79 18.62 -12.79
C VAL A 11 38.28 18.67 -12.55
N ASN A 12 37.61 19.66 -13.16
CA ASN A 12 36.15 19.73 -13.16
C ASN A 12 35.60 18.56 -14.01
N ASN A 13 35.42 17.38 -13.41
CA ASN A 13 34.72 16.26 -14.03
C ASN A 13 33.25 16.64 -14.21
N LYS A 14 32.91 17.23 -15.37
CA LYS A 14 31.57 17.70 -15.76
C LYS A 14 30.50 16.59 -15.90
N CYS A 15 30.81 15.35 -15.49
CA CYS A 15 29.95 14.18 -15.70
C CYS A 15 29.21 13.71 -14.45
N SER A 16 29.44 14.30 -13.27
CA SER A 16 28.77 13.91 -12.03
C SER A 16 27.52 14.76 -11.74
N SER A 17 26.41 14.13 -11.37
CA SER A 17 25.12 14.82 -11.18
C SER A 17 24.24 14.24 -10.07
N LEU A 18 23.37 15.08 -9.51
CA LEU A 18 22.26 14.67 -8.66
C LEU A 18 20.98 14.59 -9.51
N LEU A 19 20.28 13.46 -9.45
CA LEU A 19 19.08 13.17 -10.24
C LEU A 19 17.90 12.97 -9.29
N ASN A 20 17.13 14.04 -9.08
CA ASN A 20 15.99 14.05 -8.17
C ASN A 20 14.67 13.98 -8.97
N ALA A 21 14.27 12.77 -9.38
CA ALA A 21 13.03 12.57 -10.12
C ALA A 21 12.43 11.20 -9.82
N SER A 22 11.09 11.10 -9.84
CA SER A 22 10.37 9.85 -9.63
C SER A 22 10.57 8.86 -10.77
N THR A 23 10.87 9.30 -11.98
CA THR A 23 11.26 8.44 -13.10
C THR A 23 12.30 9.16 -13.94
N GLY A 24 13.05 8.42 -14.74
CA GLY A 24 13.92 9.03 -15.74
C GLY A 24 14.87 8.04 -16.38
N PHE A 25 15.68 8.57 -17.27
CA PHE A 25 16.82 7.87 -17.83
C PHE A 25 17.94 8.86 -18.12
N PHE A 26 19.16 8.36 -18.20
CA PHE A 26 20.28 9.13 -18.72
C PHE A 26 21.24 8.24 -19.51
N LYS A 27 21.95 8.86 -20.45
CA LYS A 27 23.01 8.22 -21.24
C LYS A 27 24.35 8.83 -20.86
N TYR A 28 25.38 8.00 -20.73
CA TYR A 28 26.76 8.43 -20.60
C TYR A 28 27.64 7.71 -21.63
N PRO A 29 28.52 8.42 -22.37
CA PRO A 29 28.68 9.87 -22.36
C PRO A 29 27.49 10.60 -23.02
N ASN A 30 27.31 11.87 -22.68
CA ASN A 30 26.32 12.73 -23.32
C ASN A 30 27.01 13.73 -24.25
N GLY A 31 26.70 13.69 -25.55
CA GLY A 31 27.24 14.62 -26.54
C GLY A 31 28.54 14.17 -27.25
N THR A 32 29.11 13.02 -26.90
CA THR A 32 30.19 12.37 -27.66
C THR A 32 29.80 10.94 -28.02
N THR A 33 30.47 10.36 -29.02
CA THR A 33 30.22 8.97 -29.43
C THR A 33 30.75 7.99 -28.37
N ASN A 34 31.98 8.20 -27.89
CA ASN A 34 32.64 7.33 -26.92
C ASN A 34 33.00 8.09 -25.64
N TYR A 35 33.08 7.40 -24.50
CA TYR A 35 33.47 8.02 -23.22
C TYR A 35 34.95 8.43 -23.24
N PRO A 36 35.41 9.40 -22.42
CA PRO A 36 36.82 9.71 -22.32
C PRO A 36 37.60 8.63 -21.55
N SER A 37 38.86 8.42 -21.90
CA SER A 37 39.82 7.68 -21.07
C SER A 37 40.04 8.41 -19.73
N ASN A 38 40.35 7.66 -18.67
CA ASN A 38 40.53 8.14 -17.30
C ASN A 38 39.29 8.83 -16.72
N ALA A 39 38.09 8.45 -17.16
CA ALA A 39 36.85 8.96 -16.61
C ALA A 39 36.69 8.51 -15.15
N ASN A 40 36.19 9.40 -14.31
CA ASN A 40 35.73 9.07 -12.96
C ASN A 40 34.49 9.91 -12.66
N CYS A 41 33.33 9.34 -12.96
CA CYS A 41 32.04 10.01 -12.95
C CYS A 41 31.11 9.35 -11.94
N SER A 42 30.22 10.13 -11.32
CA SER A 42 29.28 9.59 -10.34
C SER A 42 27.90 10.27 -10.38
N TRP A 43 26.85 9.47 -10.22
CA TRP A 43 25.48 9.95 -10.17
C TRP A 43 24.79 9.49 -8.89
N ILE A 44 24.00 10.37 -8.28
CA ILE A 44 23.11 10.00 -7.18
C ILE A 44 21.67 10.19 -7.63
N ILE A 45 20.92 9.11 -7.67
CA ILE A 45 19.48 9.14 -7.93
C ILE A 45 18.76 9.17 -6.58
N THR A 46 17.86 10.14 -6.41
CA THR A 46 17.00 10.22 -5.22
C THR A 46 15.54 10.32 -5.64
N THR A 47 14.72 9.39 -5.15
CA THR A 47 13.26 9.40 -5.29
C THR A 47 12.59 9.84 -3.98
N ALA A 48 11.26 9.91 -3.94
CA ALA A 48 10.53 10.32 -2.74
C ALA A 48 10.93 9.48 -1.50
N PRO A 49 10.86 10.03 -0.28
CA PRO A 49 11.04 9.22 0.92
C PRO A 49 10.11 8.00 0.94
N LYS A 50 10.55 6.90 1.54
CA LYS A 50 9.78 5.64 1.69
C LYS A 50 9.44 4.89 0.39
N THR A 51 10.13 5.20 -0.70
CA THR A 51 10.06 4.43 -1.95
C THR A 51 11.32 3.60 -2.18
N SER A 52 11.24 2.65 -3.11
CA SER A 52 12.39 1.97 -3.72
C SER A 52 12.54 2.45 -5.16
N ILE A 53 13.67 2.13 -5.76
CA ILE A 53 13.97 2.43 -7.16
C ILE A 53 14.02 1.11 -7.91
N ASN A 54 13.13 0.94 -8.88
CA ASN A 54 13.27 -0.07 -9.93
C ASN A 54 14.17 0.52 -11.01
N PHE A 55 15.25 -0.16 -11.40
CA PHE A 55 16.18 0.31 -12.39
C PHE A 55 16.64 -0.80 -13.33
N PHE A 56 17.05 -0.41 -14.53
CA PHE A 56 17.61 -1.33 -15.52
C PHE A 56 18.59 -0.59 -16.45
N ILE A 57 19.41 -1.36 -17.16
CA ILE A 57 20.35 -0.82 -18.16
C ILE A 57 19.97 -1.40 -19.51
N SER A 58 19.51 -0.54 -20.41
CA SER A 58 19.10 -0.97 -21.76
C SER A 58 20.29 -1.18 -22.69
N MET A 59 21.43 -0.56 -22.40
CA MET A 59 22.66 -0.67 -23.17
C MET A 59 23.86 -0.41 -22.25
N LEU A 60 24.87 -1.28 -22.33
CA LEU A 60 26.19 -1.14 -21.75
C LEU A 60 27.17 -1.59 -22.84
N ASP A 61 28.21 -0.80 -23.06
CA ASP A 61 29.27 -1.06 -24.03
C ASP A 61 30.54 -0.36 -23.52
N THR A 62 31.33 -1.11 -22.78
CA THR A 62 32.52 -0.67 -22.03
C THR A 62 33.65 -1.66 -22.24
N GLU A 63 34.89 -1.22 -22.11
CA GLU A 63 36.03 -2.13 -22.21
C GLU A 63 35.91 -3.22 -21.13
N LYS A 64 35.81 -4.47 -21.57
CA LYS A 64 35.55 -5.59 -20.67
C LYS A 64 36.73 -5.81 -19.72
N ASP A 65 36.44 -5.89 -18.44
CA ASP A 65 37.41 -6.13 -17.35
C ASP A 65 38.41 -4.97 -17.08
N PHE A 66 38.27 -3.83 -17.76
CA PHE A 66 39.10 -2.63 -17.57
C PHE A 66 38.28 -1.41 -17.14
N ASP A 67 37.12 -1.22 -17.77
CA ASP A 67 36.21 -0.10 -17.48
C ASP A 67 34.96 -0.60 -16.77
N PHE A 68 34.56 0.06 -15.69
CA PHE A 68 33.52 -0.43 -14.80
C PHE A 68 32.43 0.59 -14.50
N LEU A 69 31.18 0.14 -14.56
CA LEU A 69 30.02 0.79 -13.94
C LEU A 69 29.66 0.07 -12.64
N TYR A 70 29.83 0.77 -11.52
CA TYR A 70 29.41 0.33 -10.19
C TYR A 70 28.04 0.91 -9.84
N ILE A 71 27.17 0.08 -9.28
CA ILE A 71 25.85 0.49 -8.77
C ILE A 71 25.77 0.09 -7.31
N ARG A 72 25.45 1.05 -6.43
CA ARG A 72 25.41 0.86 -4.97
C ARG A 72 24.07 1.29 -4.39
N ASP A 73 23.59 0.53 -3.40
CA ASP A 73 22.31 0.75 -2.73
C ASP A 73 22.43 1.79 -1.62
N GLY A 74 22.37 3.06 -2.00
CA GLY A 74 22.51 4.17 -1.09
C GLY A 74 22.92 5.45 -1.82
N ASN A 75 23.56 6.37 -1.12
CA ASN A 75 23.82 7.72 -1.63
C ASN A 75 25.30 8.06 -1.83
N ASN A 76 26.21 7.09 -1.65
CA ASN A 76 27.64 7.35 -1.73
C ASN A 76 28.43 6.07 -2.06
N SER A 77 29.74 6.24 -2.29
CA SER A 77 30.67 5.17 -2.65
C SER A 77 30.90 4.10 -1.56
N GLN A 78 30.54 4.38 -0.31
CA GLN A 78 30.60 3.42 0.80
C GLN A 78 29.32 2.60 0.97
N SER A 79 28.28 2.89 0.17
CA SER A 79 27.02 2.14 0.20
C SER A 79 27.23 0.70 -0.32
N PRO A 80 26.41 -0.28 0.12
CA PRO A 80 26.50 -1.66 -0.31
C PRO A 80 26.53 -1.79 -1.85
N LEU A 81 27.50 -2.55 -2.37
CA LEU A 81 27.61 -2.79 -3.81
C LEU A 81 26.50 -3.74 -4.25
N LEU A 82 25.69 -3.29 -5.22
CA LEU A 82 24.70 -4.15 -5.88
C LEU A 82 25.32 -4.84 -7.09
N LEU A 83 26.02 -4.08 -7.94
CA LEU A 83 26.57 -4.57 -9.20
C LEU A 83 27.90 -3.90 -9.55
N SER A 84 28.74 -4.66 -10.22
CA SER A 84 29.95 -4.22 -10.92
C SER A 84 29.86 -4.75 -12.34
N LEU A 85 29.76 -3.86 -13.33
CA LEU A 85 29.49 -4.21 -14.72
C LEU A 85 30.61 -3.71 -15.64
N SER A 86 30.99 -4.53 -16.61
CA SER A 86 31.94 -4.21 -17.69
C SER A 86 31.59 -5.01 -18.95
N GLY A 87 32.11 -4.61 -20.11
CA GLY A 87 31.83 -5.27 -21.38
C GLY A 87 30.53 -4.79 -22.03
N ASN A 88 29.88 -5.69 -22.77
CA ASN A 88 28.66 -5.40 -23.53
C ASN A 88 27.50 -6.28 -23.05
N GLN A 89 26.65 -5.73 -22.16
CA GLN A 89 25.53 -6.48 -21.58
C GLN A 89 24.42 -5.56 -21.06
N ALA A 90 23.17 -5.83 -21.44
CA ALA A 90 22.00 -5.21 -20.82
C ALA A 90 21.69 -5.83 -19.45
N LEU A 91 21.17 -5.01 -18.52
CA LEU A 91 20.73 -5.46 -17.20
C LEU A 91 19.19 -5.49 -17.16
N PRO A 92 18.55 -6.60 -16.77
CA PRO A 92 17.11 -6.63 -16.51
C PRO A 92 16.73 -5.76 -15.29
N PRO A 93 15.43 -5.48 -15.09
CA PRO A 93 14.95 -4.71 -13.94
C PRO A 93 15.40 -5.28 -12.58
N MET A 94 15.93 -4.40 -11.73
CA MET A 94 16.30 -4.67 -10.34
C MET A 94 15.80 -3.60 -9.39
N PHE A 95 15.79 -3.91 -8.09
CA PHE A 95 15.27 -3.01 -7.06
C PHE A 95 16.34 -2.62 -6.05
N SER A 96 16.36 -1.34 -5.67
CA SER A 96 17.07 -0.88 -4.48
C SER A 96 16.27 -1.16 -3.20
N SER A 97 16.97 -1.32 -2.07
CA SER A 97 16.33 -1.38 -0.75
C SER A 97 15.98 0.02 -0.22
N SER A 98 16.59 1.07 -0.78
CA SER A 98 16.39 2.46 -0.38
C SER A 98 15.75 3.34 -1.47
N ASN A 99 15.43 4.60 -1.18
CA ASN A 99 14.98 5.57 -2.20
C ASN A 99 16.17 6.27 -2.89
N LYS A 100 17.38 5.73 -2.73
CA LYS A 100 18.62 6.29 -3.25
C LYS A 100 19.48 5.23 -3.93
N LEU A 101 20.11 5.61 -5.04
CA LEU A 101 21.12 4.80 -5.73
C LEU A 101 22.34 5.67 -6.04
N PHE A 102 23.53 5.10 -5.85
CA PHE A 102 24.79 5.72 -6.22
C PHE A 102 25.42 4.93 -7.36
N LEU A 103 25.68 5.60 -8.48
CA LEU A 103 26.33 5.04 -9.64
C LEU A 103 27.72 5.67 -9.78
N GLN A 104 28.71 4.87 -10.13
CA GLN A 104 30.06 5.34 -10.42
C GLN A 104 30.61 4.65 -11.65
N PHE A 105 31.08 5.42 -12.62
CA PHE A 105 31.77 4.92 -13.80
C PHE A 105 33.24 5.30 -13.75
N SER A 106 34.12 4.32 -14.00
CA SER A 106 35.57 4.51 -14.10
C SER A 106 36.09 3.90 -15.39
N SER A 107 36.98 4.61 -16.09
CA SER A 107 37.71 4.08 -17.23
C SER A 107 39.23 4.22 -17.11
N ASP A 108 39.97 3.38 -17.83
CA ASP A 108 41.44 3.37 -17.86
C ASP A 108 42.04 4.32 -18.91
N GLN A 109 43.34 4.22 -19.19
CA GLN A 109 44.06 5.13 -20.09
C GLN A 109 43.81 4.88 -21.59
N SER A 110 43.16 3.78 -21.97
CA SER A 110 42.97 3.36 -23.36
C SER A 110 41.51 2.96 -23.66
N THR A 111 41.27 2.36 -24.84
CA THR A 111 40.00 1.81 -25.35
C THR A 111 38.72 2.45 -24.83
N SER A 112 38.14 3.36 -25.62
CA SER A 112 36.85 3.97 -25.28
C SER A 112 35.72 3.50 -26.18
N LEU A 113 34.62 3.07 -25.58
CA LEU A 113 33.41 2.56 -26.24
C LEU A 113 32.20 3.46 -25.98
N THR A 114 31.00 3.01 -26.36
CA THR A 114 29.80 3.87 -26.43
C THR A 114 29.11 4.13 -25.09
N GLY A 115 29.54 3.47 -24.02
CA GLY A 115 29.13 3.74 -22.64
C GLY A 115 27.85 3.03 -22.23
N PHE A 116 26.88 3.73 -21.64
CA PHE A 116 25.65 3.10 -21.14
C PHE A 116 24.43 4.01 -21.11
N THR A 117 23.25 3.37 -21.09
CA THR A 117 21.95 4.02 -20.84
C THR A 117 21.28 3.40 -19.62
N PHE A 118 21.10 4.21 -18.57
CA PHE A 118 20.50 3.80 -17.31
C PHE A 118 19.08 4.37 -17.17
N HIS A 119 18.15 3.53 -16.72
CA HIS A 119 16.74 3.89 -16.52
C HIS A 119 16.34 3.65 -15.07
N TRP A 120 15.47 4.50 -14.53
CA TRP A 120 14.90 4.29 -13.20
C TRP A 120 13.44 4.72 -13.11
N GLN A 121 12.73 4.07 -12.19
CA GLN A 121 11.38 4.39 -11.80
C GLN A 121 11.21 4.19 -10.29
N GLN A 122 10.57 5.15 -9.66
CA GLN A 122 10.13 5.11 -8.29
C GLN A 122 9.04 4.06 -8.15
N VAL A 123 9.21 3.19 -7.16
CA VAL A 123 8.23 2.19 -6.76
C VAL A 123 7.93 2.42 -5.29
N GLU A 124 6.66 2.38 -4.91
CA GLU A 124 6.33 2.41 -3.49
C GLU A 124 6.89 1.16 -2.81
N ARG A 125 7.63 1.31 -1.69
CA ARG A 125 8.06 0.12 -0.93
C ARG A 125 6.83 -0.54 -0.32
N ASN A 126 6.81 -1.86 -0.39
CA ASN A 126 5.94 -2.72 0.41
C ASN A 126 4.48 -2.25 0.44
N LYS A 127 3.84 -2.20 -0.74
CA LYS A 127 2.38 -2.13 -0.82
C LYS A 127 1.79 -3.33 -0.08
N THR A 128 1.41 -3.07 1.16
CA THR A 128 0.69 -4.04 1.97
C THR A 128 -0.77 -3.87 1.62
N VAL A 129 -1.34 -4.86 0.96
CA VAL A 129 -2.75 -4.86 0.54
C VAL A 129 -3.65 -5.42 1.65
N GLN A 130 -4.94 -5.10 1.56
CA GLN A 130 -5.95 -5.65 2.44
C GLN A 130 -6.12 -7.14 2.14
N ILE A 131 -5.94 -8.01 3.13
CA ILE A 131 -6.18 -9.45 3.00
C ILE A 131 -6.87 -9.96 4.26
N THR A 132 -7.89 -10.78 4.10
CA THR A 132 -8.41 -11.64 5.17
C THR A 132 -8.36 -13.09 4.73
N ARG A 133 -7.84 -13.94 5.60
CA ARG A 133 -7.92 -15.39 5.51
C ARG A 133 -8.96 -15.89 6.49
N LEU A 134 -9.95 -16.62 5.99
CA LEU A 134 -10.98 -17.25 6.80
C LEU A 134 -10.66 -18.73 6.96
N TYR A 135 -10.88 -19.27 8.15
CA TYR A 135 -10.61 -20.68 8.46
C TYR A 135 -11.86 -21.37 9.00
N THR A 136 -12.07 -22.63 8.61
CA THR A 136 -13.22 -23.42 9.05
C THR A 136 -13.06 -24.06 10.43
N ALA A 137 -11.86 -24.01 11.02
CA ALA A 137 -11.61 -24.43 12.39
C ALA A 137 -10.87 -23.35 13.21
N PRO A 138 -10.87 -23.45 14.56
CA PRO A 138 -10.09 -22.56 15.42
C PRO A 138 -8.59 -22.61 15.14
N PHE A 139 -7.86 -21.59 15.60
CA PHE A 139 -6.40 -21.49 15.60
C PHE A 139 -5.74 -21.57 14.22
N GLY A 140 -6.42 -21.10 13.17
CA GLY A 140 -5.89 -21.12 11.80
C GLY A 140 -5.86 -22.53 11.20
N MET A 141 -6.72 -23.43 11.67
CA MET A 141 -6.82 -24.81 11.17
C MET A 141 -8.02 -25.00 10.23
N GLY A 142 -8.10 -26.17 9.60
CA GLY A 142 -9.19 -26.52 8.69
C GLY A 142 -8.98 -26.00 7.27
N GLN A 143 -10.06 -25.96 6.50
CA GLN A 143 -10.04 -25.35 5.17
C GLN A 143 -9.93 -23.83 5.31
N PHE A 144 -9.25 -23.19 4.36
CA PHE A 144 -9.09 -21.74 4.37
C PHE A 144 -9.30 -21.12 2.99
N TRP A 145 -9.66 -19.84 2.99
CA TRP A 145 -9.74 -19.02 1.79
C TRP A 145 -9.20 -17.61 2.05
N ASP A 146 -8.47 -17.07 1.06
CA ASP A 146 -7.96 -15.71 1.08
C ASP A 146 -8.83 -14.78 0.25
N PHE A 147 -9.23 -13.66 0.85
CA PHE A 147 -9.94 -12.60 0.19
C PHE A 147 -9.12 -11.31 0.22
N ASN A 148 -9.00 -10.68 -0.94
CA ASN A 148 -8.41 -9.36 -1.14
C ASN A 148 -9.42 -8.37 -1.74
N SER A 149 -10.70 -8.75 -1.77
CA SER A 149 -11.83 -7.99 -2.29
C SER A 149 -13.02 -8.11 -1.33
N SER A 150 -14.01 -7.22 -1.49
CA SER A 150 -15.27 -7.29 -0.77
C SER A 150 -16.17 -8.37 -1.38
N ILE A 151 -16.69 -9.26 -0.54
CA ILE A 151 -17.47 -10.42 -0.94
C ILE A 151 -18.90 -10.29 -0.40
N PRO A 152 -19.90 -10.01 -1.25
CA PRO A 152 -21.30 -9.85 -0.82
C PRO A 152 -21.96 -11.18 -0.45
N ASP A 153 -21.43 -12.32 -0.91
CA ASP A 153 -21.96 -13.65 -0.61
C ASP A 153 -20.81 -14.67 -0.50
N LEU A 154 -20.53 -15.11 0.73
CA LEU A 154 -19.53 -16.13 1.03
C LEU A 154 -19.98 -17.55 0.66
N GLY A 155 -21.28 -17.78 0.46
CA GLY A 155 -21.84 -19.06 0.07
C GLY A 155 -21.26 -19.57 -1.25
N VAL A 156 -20.96 -18.66 -2.18
CA VAL A 156 -20.30 -18.95 -3.46
C VAL A 156 -18.93 -19.65 -3.29
N TYR A 157 -18.27 -19.41 -2.15
CA TYR A 157 -16.95 -19.97 -1.83
C TYR A 157 -17.03 -21.17 -0.89
N GLY A 158 -18.23 -21.59 -0.46
CA GLY A 158 -18.42 -22.64 0.54
C GLY A 158 -18.02 -22.23 1.97
N PHE A 159 -17.89 -20.92 2.24
CA PHE A 159 -17.48 -20.37 3.53
C PHE A 159 -18.64 -19.81 4.37
N GLU A 160 -19.88 -19.99 3.92
CA GLU A 160 -21.06 -19.57 4.68
C GLU A 160 -21.17 -20.37 5.99
N ASN A 161 -21.27 -19.67 7.13
CA ASN A 161 -21.48 -20.25 8.46
C ASN A 161 -20.40 -21.24 8.96
N THR A 162 -19.27 -21.36 8.26
CA THR A 162 -18.18 -22.28 8.63
C THR A 162 -17.01 -21.57 9.31
N ILE A 163 -16.95 -20.23 9.29
CA ILE A 163 -15.82 -19.48 9.85
C ILE A 163 -15.68 -19.77 11.36
N ARG A 164 -14.46 -20.07 11.80
CA ARG A 164 -14.10 -20.30 13.22
C ARG A 164 -12.86 -19.54 13.68
N SER A 165 -11.94 -19.22 12.76
CA SER A 165 -10.84 -18.30 13.03
C SER A 165 -10.49 -17.47 11.79
N ILE A 166 -9.79 -16.36 12.03
CA ILE A 166 -9.55 -15.30 11.05
C ILE A 166 -8.10 -14.86 11.20
N CYS A 167 -7.40 -14.66 10.08
CA CYS A 167 -6.15 -13.93 10.02
C CYS A 167 -6.29 -12.79 9.02
N LEU A 168 -5.82 -11.59 9.33
CA LEU A 168 -6.00 -10.44 8.45
C LEU A 168 -4.85 -9.44 8.46
N THR A 169 -4.84 -8.63 7.41
CA THR A 169 -4.07 -7.40 7.28
C THR A 169 -4.99 -6.29 6.75
N GLY A 170 -4.96 -5.15 7.44
CA GLY A 170 -5.82 -3.99 7.21
C GLY A 170 -7.06 -3.96 8.11
N ILE A 171 -8.21 -3.48 7.62
CA ILE A 171 -9.47 -3.41 8.39
C ILE A 171 -10.52 -4.21 7.67
N TRP A 172 -10.98 -5.29 8.30
CA TRP A 172 -12.02 -6.14 7.76
C TRP A 172 -13.27 -6.13 8.62
N ILE A 173 -14.41 -6.24 7.95
CA ILE A 173 -15.74 -6.27 8.54
C ILE A 173 -16.46 -7.51 8.02
N TYR A 174 -17.05 -8.26 8.94
CA TYR A 174 -17.72 -9.53 8.75
C TYR A 174 -19.18 -9.37 9.16
N TYR A 175 -20.09 -9.82 8.30
CA TYR A 175 -21.53 -9.58 8.43
C TYR A 175 -22.30 -10.88 8.52
N GLU A 176 -23.31 -10.90 9.40
CA GLU A 176 -24.21 -12.04 9.54
C GLU A 176 -24.99 -12.35 8.25
N ASN A 177 -25.42 -11.33 7.52
CA ASN A 177 -26.18 -11.49 6.29
C ASN A 177 -25.31 -11.24 5.06
N ILE A 178 -25.78 -11.73 3.92
CA ILE A 178 -25.27 -11.32 2.61
C ILE A 178 -25.43 -9.81 2.40
N ASP A 179 -24.77 -9.28 1.37
CA ASP A 179 -24.88 -7.88 0.95
C ASP A 179 -24.54 -6.89 2.08
N PHE A 180 -23.59 -7.25 2.96
CA PHE A 180 -23.06 -6.37 4.01
C PHE A 180 -24.10 -5.88 5.03
N ASN A 181 -25.02 -6.77 5.45
CA ASN A 181 -26.14 -6.45 6.35
C ASN A 181 -27.01 -5.29 5.84
N LYS A 182 -27.59 -5.42 4.63
CA LYS A 182 -28.71 -4.55 4.20
C LYS A 182 -29.92 -4.65 5.14
N ILE A 183 -30.11 -5.82 5.74
CA ILE A 183 -31.05 -6.09 6.84
C ILE A 183 -30.31 -6.14 8.19
N PRO A 184 -31.02 -5.96 9.33
CA PRO A 184 -30.41 -6.06 10.65
C PRO A 184 -29.69 -7.40 10.87
N GLY A 185 -28.47 -7.34 11.41
CA GLY A 185 -27.66 -8.51 11.72
C GLY A 185 -26.40 -8.15 12.48
N GLN A 186 -25.73 -9.16 13.01
CA GLN A 186 -24.47 -9.03 13.72
C GLN A 186 -23.36 -8.55 12.79
N VAL A 187 -22.49 -7.71 13.34
CA VAL A 187 -21.31 -7.17 12.68
C VAL A 187 -20.11 -7.40 13.58
N PHE A 188 -19.08 -8.00 13.02
CA PHE A 188 -17.76 -8.09 13.64
C PHE A 188 -16.78 -7.33 12.76
N TRP A 189 -15.97 -6.46 13.34
CA TRP A 189 -14.89 -5.79 12.61
C TRP A 189 -13.58 -5.99 13.36
N MET A 190 -12.49 -6.04 12.62
CA MET A 190 -11.16 -6.20 13.20
C MET A 190 -10.11 -5.50 12.32
N PRO A 191 -9.46 -4.44 12.84
CA PRO A 191 -8.22 -3.91 12.27
C PRO A 191 -7.03 -4.77 12.72
N GLY A 192 -5.97 -4.82 11.91
CA GLY A 192 -4.75 -5.50 12.30
C GLY A 192 -3.71 -5.58 11.18
N PHE A 193 -2.49 -5.97 11.54
CA PHE A 193 -1.45 -6.31 10.59
C PHE A 193 -0.97 -7.72 10.91
N LYS A 194 -1.08 -8.64 9.94
CA LYS A 194 -0.83 -10.09 10.13
C LYS A 194 -1.42 -10.62 11.44
N SER A 195 -2.62 -10.15 11.78
CA SER A 195 -3.26 -10.41 13.08
C SER A 195 -4.23 -11.57 12.95
N CYS A 196 -4.11 -12.56 13.84
CA CYS A 196 -4.97 -13.74 13.85
C CYS A 196 -5.78 -13.83 15.15
N THR A 197 -7.03 -14.29 15.05
CA THR A 197 -7.89 -14.55 16.20
C THR A 197 -8.87 -15.69 15.93
N ASN A 198 -9.25 -16.40 16.98
CA ASN A 198 -10.50 -17.17 16.96
C ASN A 198 -11.70 -16.23 16.94
N LEU A 199 -12.83 -16.69 16.39
CA LEU A 199 -14.08 -15.97 16.57
C LEU A 199 -14.37 -15.83 18.07
N PRO A 200 -14.60 -14.58 18.55
CA PRO A 200 -14.95 -14.35 19.95
C PRO A 200 -16.18 -15.15 20.37
N ARG A 201 -16.28 -15.50 21.66
CA ARG A 201 -17.36 -16.38 22.18
C ARG A 201 -18.76 -15.93 21.78
N ASN A 202 -19.03 -14.63 21.78
CA ASN A 202 -20.31 -14.05 21.38
C ASN A 202 -20.61 -14.20 19.87
N PHE A 203 -19.63 -14.57 19.05
CA PHE A 203 -19.75 -14.80 17.62
C PHE A 203 -19.52 -16.26 17.19
N GLN A 204 -19.31 -17.20 18.13
CA GLN A 204 -19.00 -18.60 17.80
C GLN A 204 -20.13 -19.33 17.09
N ASN A 205 -21.38 -18.89 17.31
CA ASN A 205 -22.58 -19.41 16.64
C ASN A 205 -23.06 -18.51 15.49
N SER A 206 -22.32 -17.44 15.18
CA SER A 206 -22.72 -16.49 14.15
C SER A 206 -22.53 -17.06 12.77
N LYS A 207 -23.54 -16.85 11.92
CA LYS A 207 -23.47 -17.19 10.50
C LYS A 207 -22.89 -15.98 9.77
N PHE A 208 -21.59 -15.89 9.58
CA PHE A 208 -21.06 -14.82 8.73
C PHE A 208 -21.25 -15.19 7.25
N SER A 209 -21.95 -14.34 6.50
CA SER A 209 -22.33 -14.59 5.09
C SER A 209 -21.79 -13.55 4.11
N SER A 210 -21.22 -12.43 4.57
CA SER A 210 -20.48 -11.49 3.70
C SER A 210 -19.33 -10.80 4.43
N VAL A 211 -18.34 -10.30 3.68
CA VAL A 211 -17.16 -9.60 4.22
C VAL A 211 -16.75 -8.43 3.35
N ARG A 212 -16.21 -7.36 3.94
CA ARG A 212 -15.55 -6.29 3.19
C ARG A 212 -14.40 -5.67 3.96
N PHE A 213 -13.50 -5.02 3.25
CA PHE A 213 -12.46 -4.20 3.86
C PHE A 213 -12.84 -2.71 3.84
N ALA A 214 -12.14 -1.93 4.66
CA ALA A 214 -12.20 -0.48 4.67
C ALA A 214 -10.82 0.13 4.37
N GLY A 215 -10.81 1.25 3.66
CA GLY A 215 -9.61 1.95 3.24
C GLY A 215 -9.03 1.45 1.91
N SER A 216 -7.78 1.79 1.63
CA SER A 216 -7.20 1.59 0.30
C SER A 216 -6.98 0.10 -0.05
N PRO A 217 -7.40 -0.35 -1.26
CA PRO A 217 -7.18 -1.71 -1.72
C PRO A 217 -5.71 -2.00 -2.04
N THR A 218 -4.94 -0.98 -2.38
CA THR A 218 -3.57 -1.12 -2.89
C THR A 218 -2.50 -0.87 -1.85
N ASN A 219 -2.84 -0.21 -0.73
CA ASN A 219 -1.90 0.08 0.35
C ASN A 219 -2.65 0.45 1.64
N ILE A 220 -2.58 -0.39 2.68
CA ILE A 220 -3.25 -0.14 3.97
C ILE A 220 -2.85 1.18 4.64
N ASN A 221 -1.66 1.72 4.33
CA ASN A 221 -1.16 2.96 4.92
C ASN A 221 -1.64 4.23 4.18
N SER A 222 -2.34 4.09 3.05
CA SER A 222 -2.84 5.26 2.33
C SER A 222 -3.88 6.03 3.15
N ASP A 223 -3.76 7.36 3.11
CA ASP A 223 -4.80 8.26 3.59
C ASP A 223 -6.09 8.02 2.82
N SER A 224 -7.14 7.60 3.52
CA SER A 224 -8.43 7.38 2.90
C SER A 224 -9.58 7.47 3.90
N TRP A 225 -10.78 7.60 3.35
CA TRP A 225 -12.03 7.52 4.07
C TRP A 225 -12.92 6.47 3.42
N THR A 226 -13.69 5.74 4.23
CA THR A 226 -14.75 4.83 3.78
C THR A 226 -16.02 5.16 4.55
N LEU A 227 -17.01 5.69 3.85
CA LEU A 227 -18.33 6.05 4.39
C LEU A 227 -19.29 4.89 4.22
N TYR A 228 -20.27 4.82 5.12
CA TYR A 228 -21.33 3.83 5.09
C TYR A 228 -22.69 4.49 5.35
N ASP A 229 -23.73 4.01 4.67
CA ASP A 229 -25.12 4.44 4.90
C ASP A 229 -25.87 3.66 5.99
N GLY A 230 -25.16 2.78 6.68
CA GLY A 230 -25.63 2.13 7.89
C GLY A 230 -24.72 2.43 9.09
N ALA A 231 -25.29 2.42 10.29
CA ALA A 231 -24.51 2.43 11.53
C ALA A 231 -23.63 1.17 11.62
N SER A 232 -22.54 1.26 12.39
CA SER A 232 -21.57 0.16 12.56
C SER A 232 -21.08 -0.43 11.24
N PHE A 233 -20.87 0.44 10.24
CA PHE A 233 -20.28 0.08 8.95
C PHE A 233 -21.08 -0.96 8.18
N THR A 234 -22.42 -0.83 8.13
CA THR A 234 -23.33 -1.74 7.41
C THR A 234 -23.81 -1.12 6.10
N ARG A 235 -24.56 -1.87 5.29
CA ARG A 235 -25.21 -1.40 4.05
C ARG A 235 -24.21 -0.88 3.01
N ASN A 236 -24.59 0.08 2.16
CA ASN A 236 -23.74 0.56 1.06
C ASN A 236 -22.54 1.34 1.58
N SER A 237 -21.49 1.41 0.77
CA SER A 237 -20.26 2.12 1.12
C SER A 237 -19.71 2.94 -0.03
N LEU A 238 -19.05 4.05 0.30
CA LEU A 238 -18.28 4.87 -0.63
C LEU A 238 -16.88 5.07 -0.08
N TYR A 239 -15.88 4.86 -0.94
CA TYR A 239 -14.47 4.98 -0.60
C TYR A 239 -13.83 6.13 -1.39
N GLY A 240 -12.89 6.84 -0.78
CA GLY A 240 -12.08 7.84 -1.46
C GLY A 240 -10.75 8.14 -0.77
N THR A 241 -9.80 8.65 -1.56
CA THR A 241 -8.45 9.05 -1.12
C THR A 241 -8.18 10.54 -1.29
N GLN A 242 -9.13 11.24 -1.92
CA GLN A 242 -9.06 12.66 -2.28
C GLN A 242 -10.20 13.43 -1.60
N ASP A 243 -10.13 14.74 -1.72
CA ASP A 243 -11.23 15.62 -1.36
C ASP A 243 -12.47 15.29 -2.20
N SER A 244 -13.64 15.42 -1.59
CA SER A 244 -14.93 15.27 -2.26
C SER A 244 -15.81 16.46 -1.90
N GLY A 245 -16.13 17.30 -2.90
CA GLY A 245 -17.01 18.46 -2.73
C GLY A 245 -18.50 18.10 -2.69
N ASP A 246 -18.86 16.90 -3.16
CA ASP A 246 -20.21 16.36 -3.19
C ASP A 246 -20.16 14.81 -3.12
N LEU A 247 -20.91 14.23 -2.18
CA LEU A 247 -20.94 12.78 -1.96
C LEU A 247 -21.93 12.02 -2.86
N GLY A 248 -22.67 12.71 -3.73
CA GLY A 248 -23.49 12.09 -4.78
C GLY A 248 -24.53 11.09 -4.23
N GLU A 249 -24.40 9.80 -4.54
CA GLU A 249 -25.38 8.77 -4.17
C GLU A 249 -25.56 8.55 -2.66
N LEU A 250 -24.54 8.92 -1.86
CA LEU A 250 -24.58 8.90 -0.39
C LEU A 250 -24.99 10.24 0.24
N ASP A 251 -25.33 11.24 -0.58
CA ASP A 251 -25.95 12.48 -0.10
C ASP A 251 -27.18 12.12 0.76
N LEU A 252 -27.27 12.68 1.96
CA LEU A 252 -28.30 12.40 2.98
C LEU A 252 -28.31 10.99 3.60
N LYS A 253 -27.26 10.18 3.45
CA LYS A 253 -27.30 8.79 3.93
C LYS A 253 -26.16 8.37 4.87
N VAL A 254 -25.12 9.18 5.02
CA VAL A 254 -23.92 8.79 5.79
C VAL A 254 -24.23 8.63 7.28
N SER A 255 -24.00 7.43 7.81
CA SER A 255 -24.21 7.08 9.22
C SER A 255 -22.97 6.62 9.97
N SER A 256 -21.94 6.11 9.28
CA SER A 256 -20.68 5.72 9.92
C SER A 256 -19.49 5.88 8.97
N VAL A 257 -18.28 5.95 9.53
CA VAL A 257 -17.06 6.17 8.76
C VAL A 257 -15.84 5.46 9.36
N ILE A 258 -14.98 4.97 8.47
CA ILE A 258 -13.65 4.48 8.80
C ILE A 258 -12.61 5.33 8.07
N LEU A 259 -11.59 5.77 8.80
CA LEU A 259 -10.43 6.48 8.24
C LEU A 259 -9.20 5.58 8.32
N THR A 260 -8.34 5.65 7.31
CA THR A 260 -7.00 5.06 7.32
C THR A 260 -5.96 6.08 6.91
N GLY A 261 -4.70 5.80 7.23
CA GLY A 261 -3.55 6.66 6.94
C GLY A 261 -3.26 7.65 8.06
N THR A 262 -2.41 8.63 7.80
CA THR A 262 -1.86 9.53 8.82
C THR A 262 -2.46 10.93 8.80
N SER A 263 -3.06 11.32 7.67
CA SER A 263 -3.63 12.66 7.52
C SER A 263 -5.02 12.74 8.16
N PRO A 264 -5.35 13.85 8.83
CA PRO A 264 -6.71 14.10 9.28
C PRO A 264 -7.65 14.41 8.11
N TRP A 265 -8.95 14.23 8.36
CA TRP A 265 -10.03 14.53 7.42
C TRP A 265 -11.10 15.37 8.08
N SER A 266 -11.60 16.38 7.35
CA SER A 266 -12.71 17.23 7.76
C SER A 266 -13.99 16.85 7.04
N PHE A 267 -15.05 16.65 7.81
CA PHE A 267 -16.40 16.28 7.36
C PHE A 267 -17.32 17.48 7.50
N TYR A 268 -18.06 17.82 6.45
CA TYR A 268 -18.90 19.02 6.41
C TYR A 268 -20.36 18.67 6.15
N SER A 269 -21.26 19.42 6.77
CA SER A 269 -22.70 19.25 6.60
C SER A 269 -23.26 19.86 5.31
N GLY A 270 -22.47 20.64 4.58
CA GLY A 270 -22.81 21.26 3.30
C GLY A 270 -21.86 20.84 2.18
N LYS A 271 -22.29 21.02 0.93
CA LYS A 271 -21.45 20.78 -0.25
C LYS A 271 -20.35 21.83 -0.36
N GLY A 272 -19.25 21.48 -1.02
CA GLY A 272 -18.10 22.38 -1.21
C GLY A 272 -17.47 22.84 0.11
N TRP A 273 -17.43 21.97 1.13
CA TRP A 273 -16.83 22.22 2.44
C TRP A 273 -17.47 23.34 3.25
N ASN A 274 -18.77 23.54 3.08
CA ASN A 274 -19.57 24.54 3.80
C ASN A 274 -20.35 23.94 4.98
N GLY A 275 -20.87 24.80 5.86
CA GLY A 275 -21.74 24.40 6.98
C GLY A 275 -20.95 23.99 8.23
N ARG A 276 -21.57 23.15 9.08
CA ARG A 276 -20.91 22.63 10.29
C ARG A 276 -19.84 21.63 9.86
N GLY A 277 -18.67 21.72 10.49
CA GLY A 277 -17.53 20.87 10.18
C GLY A 277 -16.96 20.18 11.41
N ALA A 278 -16.48 18.95 11.24
CA ALA A 278 -15.68 18.25 12.25
C ALA A 278 -14.40 17.72 11.61
N CYS A 279 -13.25 18.01 12.22
CA CYS A 279 -11.97 17.42 11.81
C CYS A 279 -11.61 16.22 12.67
N VAL A 280 -11.21 15.14 12.02
CA VAL A 280 -11.01 13.83 12.64
C VAL A 280 -9.62 13.30 12.29
N PHE A 281 -8.88 12.89 13.32
CA PHE A 281 -7.57 12.28 13.16
C PHE A 281 -7.62 10.74 13.22
N PRO A 282 -6.91 10.03 12.33
CA PRO A 282 -6.72 8.58 12.38
C PRO A 282 -5.72 8.18 13.46
N THR A 283 -6.12 8.27 14.74
CA THR A 283 -5.18 8.17 15.87
C THR A 283 -4.91 6.76 16.41
N GLN A 284 -5.68 5.76 16.00
CA GLN A 284 -5.43 4.37 16.40
C GLN A 284 -4.38 3.77 15.46
N TYR A 285 -3.54 2.85 15.94
CA TYR A 285 -2.53 2.25 15.06
C TYR A 285 -2.09 0.84 15.44
N TYR A 286 -1.55 0.13 14.44
CA TYR A 286 -0.72 -1.07 14.60
C TYR A 286 0.69 -0.80 14.08
N THR A 287 1.70 -1.38 14.73
CA THR A 287 3.08 -1.31 14.25
C THR A 287 3.34 -2.43 13.26
N LEU A 288 3.90 -2.09 12.11
CA LEU A 288 4.29 -3.00 11.04
C LEU A 288 5.68 -3.59 11.32
N GLU A 289 6.03 -4.69 10.64
CA GLU A 289 7.34 -5.35 10.80
C GLU A 289 8.54 -4.43 10.52
N ASN A 290 8.37 -3.45 9.62
CA ASN A 290 9.39 -2.46 9.28
C ASN A 290 9.41 -1.24 10.24
N GLY A 291 8.65 -1.27 11.33
CA GLY A 291 8.53 -0.19 12.30
C GLY A 291 7.58 0.95 11.90
N GLU A 292 6.98 0.90 10.70
CA GLU A 292 5.95 1.86 10.30
C GLU A 292 4.63 1.62 11.05
N ARG A 293 3.68 2.56 10.94
CA ARG A 293 2.38 2.48 11.61
C ARG A 293 1.23 2.41 10.61
N PHE A 294 0.41 1.38 10.72
CA PHE A 294 -0.91 1.33 10.12
C PHE A 294 -1.90 2.11 10.99
N ASN A 295 -2.23 3.34 10.58
CA ASN A 295 -3.06 4.27 11.34
C ASN A 295 -4.52 4.23 10.85
N PHE A 296 -5.47 4.34 11.79
CA PHE A 296 -6.89 4.27 11.50
C PHE A 296 -7.77 4.98 12.55
N ARG A 297 -9.04 5.18 12.21
CA ARG A 297 -10.10 5.58 13.15
C ARG A 297 -11.42 4.97 12.74
N LEU A 298 -12.10 4.36 13.69
CA LEU A 298 -13.43 3.77 13.53
C LEU A 298 -14.47 4.68 14.18
N ILE A 299 -15.49 5.11 13.43
CA ILE A 299 -16.62 5.91 13.94
C ILE A 299 -17.92 5.19 13.57
N PRO A 300 -18.42 4.29 14.45
CA PRO A 300 -19.61 3.49 14.18
C PRO A 300 -20.91 4.29 14.05
N ARG A 301 -20.92 5.54 14.54
CA ARG A 301 -22.03 6.50 14.39
C ARG A 301 -21.47 7.90 14.18
N ILE A 302 -21.89 8.55 13.11
CA ILE A 302 -21.42 9.89 12.71
C ILE A 302 -21.74 10.96 13.77
N THR A 303 -22.79 10.74 14.56
CA THR A 303 -23.19 11.59 15.69
C THR A 303 -22.14 11.70 16.78
N ALA A 304 -21.23 10.73 16.90
CA ALA A 304 -20.08 10.82 17.79
C ALA A 304 -19.14 11.99 17.45
N MET A 305 -19.27 12.57 16.25
CA MET A 305 -18.50 13.74 15.81
C MET A 305 -19.25 15.07 15.97
N ASN A 306 -20.39 15.07 16.68
CA ASN A 306 -21.29 16.22 16.76
C ASN A 306 -21.81 16.68 15.38
N ILE A 307 -21.81 15.79 14.39
CA ILE A 307 -22.48 15.95 13.10
C ILE A 307 -23.75 15.11 13.16
N PRO A 308 -24.94 15.67 12.87
CA PRO A 308 -26.18 14.88 12.86
C PRO A 308 -26.08 13.71 11.89
N ASP A 309 -26.78 12.61 12.21
CA ASP A 309 -26.89 11.48 11.28
C ASP A 309 -27.38 11.96 9.92
N ASN A 310 -26.87 11.38 8.84
CA ASN A 310 -27.24 11.76 7.47
C ASN A 310 -26.90 13.21 7.08
N ALA A 311 -26.11 13.95 7.86
CA ALA A 311 -25.79 15.35 7.55
C ALA A 311 -24.53 15.55 6.70
N VAL A 312 -23.61 14.59 6.61
CA VAL A 312 -22.34 14.77 5.86
C VAL A 312 -22.60 14.92 4.35
N ARG A 313 -21.99 15.93 3.72
CA ARG A 313 -22.17 16.29 2.29
C ARG A 313 -20.86 16.47 1.53
N SER A 314 -19.76 16.79 2.22
CA SER A 314 -18.44 16.94 1.60
C SER A 314 -17.33 16.63 2.60
N ILE A 315 -16.17 16.27 2.06
CA ILE A 315 -15.00 15.81 2.81
C ILE A 315 -13.74 16.50 2.27
N LYS A 316 -12.87 16.97 3.15
CA LYS A 316 -11.58 17.58 2.80
C LYS A 316 -10.44 16.97 3.60
N LYS A 317 -9.30 16.71 2.97
CA LYS A 317 -8.08 16.35 3.68
C LYS A 317 -7.55 17.56 4.46
N GLY A 318 -7.06 17.29 5.67
CA GLY A 318 -6.55 18.32 6.58
C GLY A 318 -7.64 18.88 7.50
N CYS A 319 -7.19 19.58 8.55
CA CYS A 319 -8.04 20.44 9.36
C CYS A 319 -7.90 21.89 8.88
N PRO A 320 -8.99 22.65 8.72
CA PRO A 320 -8.95 24.09 8.59
C PRO A 320 -8.12 24.72 9.72
N SER A 321 -7.30 25.71 9.37
CA SER A 321 -6.68 26.59 10.35
C SER A 321 -7.79 27.33 11.11
N LEU A 322 -7.80 27.22 12.44
CA LEU A 322 -8.66 28.02 13.32
C LEU A 322 -8.21 29.49 13.27
N LEU A 323 -8.47 30.20 12.18
CA LEU A 323 -8.32 31.65 12.13
C LEU A 323 -9.64 32.30 12.58
N PRO A 324 -9.58 33.34 13.44
CA PRO A 324 -10.77 33.94 14.01
C PRO A 324 -11.38 34.93 13.01
N SER A 325 -12.33 34.49 12.17
CA SER A 325 -13.33 35.40 11.63
C SER A 325 -14.59 34.68 11.11
N ALA A 326 -15.68 34.91 11.83
CA ALA A 326 -17.01 35.19 11.30
C ALA A 326 -17.58 34.26 10.21
N HIS A 327 -17.88 33.00 10.55
CA HIS A 327 -19.15 32.38 10.16
C HIS A 327 -19.63 31.43 11.28
N SER A 328 -20.94 31.42 11.50
CA SER A 328 -21.64 31.15 12.76
C SER A 328 -21.76 29.67 13.17
N HIS A 329 -20.78 28.83 12.85
CA HIS A 329 -20.85 27.39 13.16
C HIS A 329 -19.57 26.87 13.83
N PRO A 330 -19.68 26.18 14.99
CA PRO A 330 -18.52 25.68 15.70
C PRO A 330 -17.84 24.59 14.87
N PHE A 331 -16.58 24.82 14.51
CA PHE A 331 -15.73 23.81 13.91
C PHE A 331 -15.11 22.97 15.03
N LEU A 332 -15.45 21.68 15.11
CA LEU A 332 -14.98 20.81 16.18
C LEU A 332 -13.74 20.03 15.73
N VAL A 333 -12.64 20.18 16.48
CA VAL A 333 -11.47 19.33 16.30
C VAL A 333 -11.58 18.15 17.25
N ILE A 334 -11.65 16.94 16.68
CA ILE A 334 -11.84 15.72 17.45
C ILE A 334 -10.51 14.99 17.54
N HIS A 335 -9.89 15.14 18.71
CA HIS A 335 -8.81 14.27 19.15
C HIS A 335 -9.40 13.07 19.92
N PRO A 336 -8.75 11.90 19.92
CA PRO A 336 -9.15 10.79 20.77
C PRO A 336 -9.23 11.23 22.24
N PRO A 337 -10.17 10.70 23.04
CA PRO A 337 -10.04 10.78 24.49
C PRO A 337 -8.75 10.08 24.92
N SER A 338 -8.04 10.67 25.90
CA SER A 338 -6.78 10.17 26.46
C SER A 338 -6.92 8.86 27.26
N ILE A 339 -8.09 8.21 27.21
CA ILE A 339 -8.45 7.04 28.00
C ILE A 339 -9.34 6.15 27.12
N LEU A 340 -8.96 4.86 26.97
CA LEU A 340 -9.76 3.86 26.28
C LEU A 340 -11.19 3.81 26.87
N PRO A 341 -12.25 3.98 26.07
CA PRO A 341 -13.56 3.49 26.45
C PRO A 341 -13.56 1.97 26.23
N SER A 342 -13.64 1.22 27.33
CA SER A 342 -13.71 -0.24 27.42
C SER A 342 -15.03 -0.84 26.94
N LEU A 343 -15.71 -0.23 25.96
CA LEU A 343 -16.97 -0.73 25.43
C LEU A 343 -16.91 -0.66 23.90
N LEU A 344 -16.97 -1.84 23.26
CA LEU A 344 -16.90 -2.14 21.81
C LEU A 344 -15.52 -2.41 21.19
N GLN A 345 -14.47 -2.66 21.98
CA GLN A 345 -13.30 -3.36 21.44
C GLN A 345 -13.55 -4.89 21.51
N PRO A 346 -13.39 -5.67 20.43
CA PRO A 346 -13.16 -7.09 20.61
C PRO A 346 -11.90 -7.26 21.49
N PRO A 347 -11.83 -8.31 22.33
CA PRO A 347 -10.71 -8.50 23.24
C PRO A 347 -9.40 -8.44 22.46
N LEU A 348 -8.42 -7.69 22.97
CA LEU A 348 -7.06 -7.71 22.46
C LEU A 348 -6.65 -9.18 22.32
N ALA A 349 -6.48 -9.64 21.09
CA ALA A 349 -5.98 -10.98 20.84
C ALA A 349 -4.62 -11.10 21.53
N PRO A 350 -4.41 -12.08 22.42
CA PRO A 350 -3.10 -12.29 22.99
C PRO A 350 -2.13 -12.58 21.84
N SER A 351 -1.03 -11.83 21.79
CA SER A 351 0.11 -12.12 20.92
C SER A 351 0.73 -13.44 21.41
N GLN A 352 0.16 -14.56 21.00
CA GLN A 352 0.81 -15.86 21.11
C GLN A 352 1.66 -16.05 19.85
N PRO A 353 2.96 -16.34 19.98
CA PRO A 353 3.79 -16.65 18.84
C PRO A 353 3.28 -17.95 18.22
N TYR A 354 2.73 -17.88 17.01
CA TYR A 354 2.49 -19.07 16.21
C TYR A 354 3.85 -19.64 15.77
N PRO A 355 4.04 -20.96 15.82
CA PRO A 355 5.31 -21.56 15.45
C PRO A 355 5.65 -21.26 13.99
N ALA A 356 6.83 -20.70 13.78
CA ALA A 356 7.44 -20.55 12.47
C ALA A 356 7.82 -21.93 11.93
N SER A 357 6.88 -22.60 11.26
CA SER A 357 7.16 -23.72 10.36
C SER A 357 5.87 -24.11 9.66
N LEU A 358 5.79 -23.85 8.36
CA LEU A 358 5.52 -24.87 7.35
C LEU A 358 5.60 -24.24 5.96
N LEU A 359 6.64 -24.72 5.27
CA LEU A 359 6.93 -24.74 3.84
C LEU A 359 5.75 -24.39 2.91
N HIS A 360 6.11 -23.68 1.83
CA HIS A 360 5.32 -23.57 0.60
C HIS A 360 4.52 -24.84 0.28
N PRO A 361 3.28 -24.67 -0.19
CA PRO A 361 2.81 -25.51 -1.28
C PRO A 361 2.31 -24.66 -2.46
N HIS A 362 2.85 -25.03 -3.62
CA HIS A 362 2.37 -24.81 -4.98
C HIS A 362 1.06 -24.04 -5.18
N TYR A 363 1.16 -22.93 -5.92
CA TYR A 363 0.06 -22.40 -6.71
C TYR A 363 -0.53 -23.50 -7.59
N ARG A 364 -1.77 -23.89 -7.32
CA ARG A 364 -2.59 -24.65 -8.27
C ARG A 364 -3.72 -23.73 -8.75
N THR A 365 -3.49 -23.09 -9.89
CA THR A 365 -4.55 -22.43 -10.66
C THR A 365 -5.48 -23.50 -11.21
N HIS A 366 -6.71 -23.60 -10.69
CA HIS A 366 -7.75 -24.38 -11.33
C HIS A 366 -8.41 -23.53 -12.43
N HIS A 367 -8.09 -23.86 -13.69
CA HIS A 367 -8.90 -23.47 -14.84
C HIS A 367 -10.25 -24.19 -14.76
N PHE A 368 -11.34 -23.44 -14.73
CA PHE A 368 -12.68 -23.95 -14.97
C PHE A 368 -12.85 -24.17 -16.48
N ASN A 369 -13.01 -25.43 -16.89
CA ASN A 369 -13.59 -25.78 -18.18
C ASN A 369 -15.12 -25.77 -18.06
N HIS A 370 -15.78 -24.95 -18.86
CA HIS A 370 -17.21 -25.04 -19.14
C HIS A 370 -17.51 -26.38 -19.86
N PRO A 371 -18.61 -27.08 -19.54
CA PRO A 371 -19.19 -28.04 -20.47
C PRO A 371 -20.21 -27.32 -21.37
N LEU A 372 -19.94 -27.30 -22.68
CA LEU A 372 -20.93 -27.04 -23.71
C LEU A 372 -21.76 -28.31 -23.93
N SER A 373 -23.05 -28.22 -23.68
CA SER A 373 -24.06 -29.16 -24.15
C SER A 373 -24.36 -28.90 -25.62
N HIS A 374 -24.30 -29.90 -26.49
CA HIS A 374 -25.26 -30.06 -27.58
C HIS A 374 -25.33 -31.49 -28.12
N HIS A 375 -26.55 -31.80 -28.54
CA HIS A 375 -27.19 -33.04 -28.96
C HIS A 375 -26.59 -33.83 -30.15
N HIS A 376 -26.65 -35.16 -29.99
CA HIS A 376 -27.24 -36.21 -30.87
C HIS A 376 -26.81 -36.46 -32.34
N LEU A 377 -26.76 -37.79 -32.65
CA LEU A 377 -26.74 -38.53 -33.93
C LEU A 377 -25.33 -38.81 -34.48
N GLY A 378 -24.98 -40.00 -34.97
CA GLY A 378 -25.70 -41.25 -35.24
C GLY A 378 -24.71 -42.34 -35.65
N ASP A 379 -25.23 -43.57 -35.81
CA ASP A 379 -24.52 -44.81 -36.15
C ASP A 379 -23.62 -44.75 -37.40
N HIS A 380 -22.50 -45.51 -37.41
CA HIS A 380 -22.28 -46.60 -38.37
C HIS A 380 -20.97 -47.38 -38.17
N PHE A 381 -21.10 -48.69 -38.34
CA PHE A 381 -20.09 -49.74 -38.54
C PHE A 381 -19.04 -49.43 -39.63
N HIS A 382 -17.78 -49.81 -39.44
CA HIS A 382 -17.15 -51.02 -40.03
C HIS A 382 -15.61 -51.01 -39.91
N HIS A 383 -15.09 -52.21 -39.61
CA HIS A 383 -13.74 -52.77 -39.78
C HIS A 383 -12.56 -52.29 -38.93
#